data_AF-A0A917ERI5-F1
#
_entry.id   AF-A0A917ERI5-F1
#
_cell.length_a   1.000
_cell.length_b   1.000
_cell.length_c   1.000
_cell.angle_alpha   90.00
_cell.angle_beta   90.00
_cell.angle_gamma   90.00
#
_symmetry.space_group_name_H-M   'P 1'
#
loop_
_entity.id
_entity.type
_entity.pdbx_description
1 polymer ?
#
loop_
_entity_poly.entity_id
_entity_poly.type
_entity_poly.pdbx_seq_one_letter_code
_entity_poly.pdbx_strand_id
1 'polypeptide(L)' 'MYLSVNTFTDRLRMNIAQPGNIIEFKQGLKGVVQKVNQNSVIVDITITENFRQLDLEPLTVVNHKNYRILQEQI' A
#
# COMPACT_ATOMS: atom_id res chain seq x y z
N MET A 1 30.62 27.09 6.63
CA MET A 1 31.06 25.71 6.31
C MET A 1 30.49 24.85 7.43
N TYR A 2 29.44 24.04 7.27
CA TYR A 2 29.07 23.09 6.22
C TYR A 2 27.56 23.17 5.90
N LEU A 3 27.19 22.99 4.62
CA LEU A 3 25.81 22.75 4.21
C LEU A 3 25.40 21.34 4.64
N SER A 4 24.39 21.21 5.50
CA SER A 4 23.61 19.96 5.61
C SER A 4 22.53 19.99 4.54
N VAL A 5 22.81 19.37 3.40
CA VAL A 5 21.78 19.02 2.41
C VAL A 5 21.75 17.51 2.28
N ASN A 6 21.00 16.86 3.18
CA ASN A 6 20.56 15.47 2.98
C ASN A 6 19.41 15.46 1.97
N THR A 7 19.65 15.89 0.73
CA THR A 7 18.63 15.91 -0.35
C THR A 7 18.81 14.80 -1.37
N PHE A 8 19.67 13.81 -1.09
CA PHE A 8 19.80 12.62 -1.96
C PHE A 8 18.80 11.50 -1.59
N THR A 9 18.40 11.40 -0.32
CA THR A 9 17.48 10.37 0.17
C THR A 9 15.99 10.66 -0.09
N ASP A 10 15.64 11.88 -0.49
CA ASP A 10 14.23 12.26 -0.76
C ASP A 10 13.75 11.94 -2.19
N ARG A 11 14.65 11.64 -3.14
CA ARG A 11 14.28 11.34 -4.54
C ARG A 11 14.05 9.85 -4.84
N LEU A 12 14.23 8.97 -3.85
CA LEU A 12 13.97 7.53 -3.94
C LEU A 12 13.03 7.03 -2.83
N ARG A 13 12.14 7.90 -2.32
CA ARG A 13 11.08 7.44 -1.42
C ARG A 13 10.14 6.55 -2.22
N MET A 14 10.39 5.24 -2.15
CA MET A 14 9.33 4.26 -2.30
C MET A 14 8.26 4.69 -1.30
N ASN A 15 7.15 5.26 -1.78
CA ASN A 15 6.03 5.63 -0.92
C ASN A 15 5.41 4.32 -0.42
N ILE A 16 5.89 3.88 0.74
CA ILE A 16 5.39 2.69 1.42
C ILE A 16 4.07 3.09 2.08
N ALA A 17 3.01 2.36 1.73
CA ALA A 17 1.69 2.58 2.29
C ALA A 17 1.70 2.27 3.79
N GLN A 18 0.98 3.06 4.56
CA GLN A 18 0.79 2.89 6.00
C GLN A 18 -0.52 2.16 6.29
N PRO A 19 -0.68 1.55 7.49
CA PRO A 19 -1.97 1.04 7.92
C PRO A 19 -3.09 2.09 7.78
N GLY A 20 -4.23 1.68 7.26
CA GLY A 20 -5.37 2.55 6.92
C GLY A 20 -5.31 3.19 5.52
N ASN A 21 -4.19 3.17 4.81
CA ASN A 21 -4.14 3.64 3.42
C ASN A 21 -4.92 2.71 2.49
N ILE A 22 -5.50 3.29 1.45
CA ILE A 22 -6.14 2.52 0.36
C ILE A 22 -5.14 2.37 -0.77
N ILE A 23 -4.91 1.13 -1.19
CA ILE A 23 -4.04 0.82 -2.33
C ILE A 23 -4.83 0.13 -3.44
N GLU A 24 -4.36 0.28 -4.67
CA GLU A 24 -4.80 -0.48 -5.83
C GLU A 24 -3.69 -1.43 -6.30
N PHE A 25 -4.05 -2.67 -6.59
CA PHE A 25 -3.14 -3.71 -7.06
C PHE A 25 -3.85 -4.65 -8.05
N LYS A 26 -3.09 -5.52 -8.73
CA LYS A 26 -3.61 -6.49 -9.72
C LYS A 26 -4.67 -5.88 -10.68
N GLN A 27 -4.35 -4.72 -11.27
CA GLN A 27 -5.17 -4.05 -12.28
C GLN A 27 -6.63 -3.77 -11.86
N GLY A 28 -6.82 -3.22 -10.65
CA GLY A 28 -8.11 -2.65 -10.23
C GLY A 28 -8.66 -3.19 -8.91
N LEU A 29 -8.01 -4.18 -8.30
CA LEU A 29 -8.36 -4.60 -6.93
C LEU A 29 -7.92 -3.51 -5.95
N LYS A 30 -8.82 -3.15 -5.05
CA LYS A 30 -8.56 -2.17 -3.99
C LYS A 30 -8.62 -2.83 -2.64
N GLY A 31 -7.83 -2.32 -1.71
CA GLY A 31 -7.92 -2.75 -0.33
C GLY A 31 -7.26 -1.79 0.64
N VAL A 32 -7.60 -1.96 1.91
CA VAL A 32 -7.07 -1.17 3.02
C VAL A 32 -5.85 -1.88 3.60
N VAL A 33 -4.75 -1.16 3.74
CA VAL A 33 -3.55 -1.72 4.38
C VAL A 33 -3.83 -1.94 5.86
N GLN A 34 -3.60 -3.16 6.34
CA GLN A 34 -3.72 -3.52 7.75
C GLN A 34 -2.35 -3.61 8.42
N LYS A 35 -1.34 -4.10 7.70
CA LYS A 35 0.02 -4.29 8.23
C LYS A 35 1.07 -4.04 7.16
N VAL A 36 2.18 -3.44 7.57
CA VAL A 36 3.37 -3.23 6.74
C VAL A 36 4.46 -4.19 7.22
N ASN A 37 5.08 -4.90 6.28
CA ASN A 37 6.25 -5.74 6.48
C ASN A 37 7.41 -5.17 5.65
N GLN A 38 8.60 -5.80 5.74
CA GLN A 38 9.80 -5.29 5.06
C GLN A 38 9.66 -5.20 3.52
N ASN A 39 8.95 -6.15 2.91
CA ASN A 39 8.84 -6.26 1.44
C ASN A 39 7.39 -6.22 0.93
N SER A 40 6.42 -6.16 1.83
CA SER A 40 5.01 -6.32 1.50
C SER A 40 4.10 -5.63 2.49
N VAL A 41 2.85 -5.46 2.08
CA VAL A 41 1.73 -5.08 2.93
C VAL A 41 0.70 -6.19 2.97
N ILE A 42 0.02 -6.32 4.10
CA ILE A 42 -1.21 -7.12 4.25
C ILE A 42 -2.38 -6.19 4.05
N VAL A 43 -3.31 -6.59 3.19
CA VAL A 43 -4.37 -5.74 2.66
C VAL A 43 -5.70 -6.44 2.83
N ASP A 44 -6.68 -5.72 3.36
CA ASP A 44 -8.07 -6.16 3.45
C ASP A 44 -8.85 -5.71 2.19
N ILE A 45 -9.38 -6.69 1.44
CA ILE A 45 -10.10 -6.45 0.18
C ILE A 45 -11.62 -6.42 0.35
N THR A 46 -12.13 -6.58 1.57
CA THR A 46 -13.57 -6.59 1.88
C THR A 46 -14.27 -5.27 1.53
N ILE A 47 -13.52 -4.19 1.30
CA ILE A 47 -14.04 -2.90 0.83
C ILE A 47 -14.57 -2.92 -0.61
N THR A 48 -14.31 -3.97 -1.38
CA THR A 48 -14.79 -4.07 -2.77
C THR A 48 -16.22 -4.62 -2.78
N GLU A 49 -17.13 -3.95 -3.50
CA GLU A 49 -18.58 -4.25 -3.53
C GLU A 49 -18.92 -5.71 -3.87
N ASN A 50 -18.04 -6.41 -4.61
CA ASN A 50 -18.23 -7.80 -5.04
C ASN A 50 -17.53 -8.85 -4.17
N PHE A 51 -16.87 -8.46 -3.07
CA PHE A 51 -16.04 -9.37 -2.29
C PHE A 51 -16.82 -10.58 -1.73
N ARG A 52 -18.06 -10.37 -1.26
CA ARG A 52 -18.90 -11.45 -0.68
C ARG A 52 -19.35 -12.52 -1.70
N GLN A 53 -19.30 -12.21 -2.99
CA GLN A 53 -19.72 -13.15 -4.04
C GLN A 53 -18.56 -13.98 -4.60
N LEU A 54 -17.31 -13.60 -4.31
CA LEU A 54 -16.12 -14.19 -4.92
C LEU A 54 -15.45 -15.28 -4.08
N ASP A 55 -15.95 -15.56 -2.86
CA ASP A 55 -15.38 -16.54 -1.90
C ASP A 55 -13.85 -16.39 -1.72
N LEU A 56 -13.37 -15.15 -1.77
CA LEU A 56 -11.96 -14.82 -1.63
C LEU A 56 -11.59 -14.70 -0.15
N GLU A 57 -10.36 -15.06 0.19
CA GLU A 57 -9.82 -14.74 1.51
C GLU A 57 -9.75 -13.21 1.70
N PRO A 58 -10.22 -12.69 2.85
CA PRO A 58 -10.33 -11.24 3.08
C PRO A 58 -8.99 -10.53 3.12
N LEU A 59 -7.91 -11.26 3.43
CA LEU A 59 -6.56 -10.71 3.58
C LEU A 59 -5.64 -11.20 2.47
N THR A 60 -4.93 -10.28 1.83
CA THR A 60 -3.96 -10.58 0.78
C THR A 60 -2.62 -9.91 1.04
N VAL A 61 -1.52 -10.61 0.73
CA VAL A 61 -0.16 -10.05 0.79
C VAL A 61 0.22 -9.44 -0.56
N VAL A 62 0.62 -8.17 -0.56
CA VAL A 62 0.99 -7.42 -1.77
C VAL A 62 2.38 -6.84 -1.63
N ASN A 63 3.24 -7.03 -2.63
CA ASN A 63 4.60 -6.48 -2.64
C ASN A 63 4.58 -4.95 -2.81
N HIS A 64 5.51 -4.23 -2.18
CA HIS A 64 5.66 -2.77 -2.34
C HIS A 64 5.85 -2.30 -3.78
N LYS A 65 6.33 -3.18 -4.67
CA LYS A 65 6.52 -2.91 -6.10
C LYS A 65 5.23 -3.05 -6.93
N ASN A 66 4.17 -3.66 -6.37
CA ASN A 66 3.01 -4.14 -7.13
C ASN A 66 1.69 -3.45 -6.74
N TYR A 67 1.74 -2.25 -6.15
CA TYR A 67 0.55 -1.45 -5.87
C TYR A 67 0.78 0.04 -6.10
N ARG A 68 -0.31 0.79 -6.13
CA ARG A 68 -0.33 2.26 -6.09
C ARG A 68 -1.17 2.73 -4.91
N ILE A 69 -0.73 3.75 -4.19
CA ILE A 69 -1.51 4.36 -3.11
C ILE A 69 -2.56 5.27 -3.75
N LEU A 70 -3.83 5.07 -3.41
CA LEU A 70 -4.95 5.89 -3.90
C LEU A 70 -5.38 6.95 -2.88
N GLN A 71 -5.32 6.62 -1.59
CA GLN A 71 -5.68 7.54 -0.52
C GLN A 71 -4.73 7.36 0.65
N GLU A 72 -4.03 8.44 0.97
CA GLU A 72 -3.21 8.58 2.16
C GLU A 72 -4.11 9.07 3.32
N GLN A 73 -3.90 8.51 4.51
CA GLN A 73 -4.42 9.14 5.73
C GLN A 73 -3.45 10.28 6.07
N ILE A 74 -3.97 11.51 6.06
CA ILE A 74 -3.26 12.73 6.51
C ILE A 74 -3.32 12.79 8.02
#